data_AF-A0A7Y2H965-F1
#
_entry.id   AF-A0A7Y2H965-F1
#
_cell.length_a   1.000
_cell.length_b   1.000
_cell.length_c   1.000
_cell.angle_alpha   90.00
_cell.angle_beta   90.00
_cell.angle_gamma   90.00
#
_symmetry.space_group_name_H-M   'P 1'
#
loop_
_entity.id
_entity.type
_entity.pdbx_description
1 polymer ?
#
loop_
_entity_poly.entity_id
_entity_poly.type
_entity_poly.pdbx_seq_one_letter_code
_entity_poly.pdbx_strand_id
1 'polypeptide(L)'
;ITMAQAIHESGTGQSELAVQANNHFGIKCKKYWKGQTYYYKDDDRDNSGNLIESCFRSYETVIDSYIDHSNFLSDTQHYGFLFDIPVKEYNSWATGLKKAGYATDPLYAEKLIRIIEKYDLALLDYHPDPLQKIKNSTANN
;
A
#
# COMPACT_ATOMS: atom_id res chain seq x y z
N ILE A 1 1.16 -5.99 7.68
CA ILE A 1 1.98 -5.35 6.61
C ILE A 1 1.19 -4.33 5.78
N THR A 2 0.02 -4.70 5.25
CA THR A 2 -0.79 -3.88 4.33
C THR A 2 -1.12 -2.48 4.85
N MET A 3 -1.46 -2.34 6.13
CA MET A 3 -1.76 -1.02 6.72
C MET A 3 -0.56 -0.07 6.66
N ALA A 4 0.66 -0.58 6.84
CA ALA A 4 1.86 0.25 6.76
C ALA A 4 2.14 0.71 5.34
N GLN A 5 1.91 -0.17 4.35
CA GLN A 5 1.95 0.21 2.93
C GLN A 5 0.91 1.28 2.65
N ALA A 6 -0.35 1.07 3.05
CA ALA A 6 -1.40 2.05 2.83
C ALA A 6 -1.04 3.42 3.43
N ILE A 7 -0.54 3.49 4.68
CA ILE A 7 -0.09 4.75 5.27
C ILE A 7 1.03 5.40 4.46
N HIS A 8 2.02 4.62 3.99
CA HIS A 8 3.12 5.11 3.20
C HIS A 8 2.66 5.65 1.83
N GLU A 9 1.96 4.82 1.06
CA GLU A 9 1.59 5.10 -0.32
C GLU A 9 0.51 6.20 -0.42
N SER A 10 -0.39 6.30 0.56
CA SER A 10 -1.47 7.30 0.56
C SER A 10 -1.11 8.62 1.26
N GLY A 11 0.10 8.75 1.80
CA GLY A 11 0.45 9.89 2.66
C GLY A 11 -0.48 9.99 3.87
N THR A 12 -0.74 8.87 4.56
CA THR A 12 -1.70 8.76 5.67
C THR A 12 -3.14 9.12 5.25
N GLY A 13 -3.55 8.73 4.04
CA GLY A 13 -4.89 8.96 3.49
C GLY A 13 -5.14 10.37 2.98
N GLN A 14 -4.11 11.19 2.85
CA GLN A 14 -4.23 12.61 2.47
C GLN A 14 -3.82 12.89 1.02
N SER A 15 -3.23 11.91 0.32
CA SER A 15 -2.88 12.10 -1.09
C SER A 15 -4.12 12.35 -1.95
N GLU A 16 -3.93 13.05 -3.06
CA GLU A 16 -5.01 13.35 -4.01
C GLU A 16 -5.71 12.06 -4.48
N LEU A 17 -4.95 11.01 -4.78
CA LEU A 17 -5.49 9.70 -5.14
C LEU A 17 -6.29 9.04 -4.02
N ALA A 18 -5.84 9.14 -2.77
CA ALA A 18 -6.58 8.57 -1.65
C ALA A 18 -7.92 9.29 -1.44
N VAL A 19 -7.93 10.62 -1.52
CA VAL A 19 -9.10 11.45 -1.23
C VAL A 19 -10.09 11.47 -2.41
N GLN A 20 -9.61 11.60 -3.64
CA GLN A 20 -10.46 11.81 -4.82
C GLN A 20 -10.82 10.51 -5.55
N ALA A 21 -9.99 9.46 -5.40
CA ALA A 21 -10.15 8.21 -6.16
C ALA A 21 -10.25 6.96 -5.27
N ASN A 22 -10.28 7.13 -3.94
CA ASN A 22 -10.22 6.03 -2.96
C ASN A 22 -9.01 5.09 -3.18
N ASN A 23 -7.96 5.55 -3.87
CA ASN A 23 -6.81 4.73 -4.27
C ASN A 23 -5.65 4.94 -3.31
N HIS A 24 -5.60 4.13 -2.25
CA HIS A 24 -4.59 4.25 -1.20
C HIS A 24 -3.20 3.72 -1.61
N PHE A 25 -3.07 3.03 -2.74
CA PHE A 25 -1.85 2.34 -3.16
C PHE A 25 -1.27 2.84 -4.48
N GLY A 26 -1.84 3.91 -5.05
CA GLY A 26 -1.35 4.48 -6.31
C GLY A 26 -1.44 3.52 -7.50
N ILE A 27 -2.41 2.60 -7.52
CA ILE A 27 -2.47 1.55 -8.55
C ILE A 27 -2.84 2.18 -9.90
N LYS A 28 -1.93 2.08 -10.87
CA LYS A 28 -2.16 2.52 -12.25
C LYS A 28 -3.18 1.62 -12.97
N CYS A 29 -3.91 2.19 -13.94
CA CYS A 29 -4.91 1.44 -14.72
C CYS A 29 -4.29 0.19 -15.38
N LYS A 30 -3.13 0.30 -16.03
CA LYS A 30 -2.61 -0.73 -16.96
C LYS A 30 -3.64 -1.05 -18.06
N LYS A 31 -3.23 -1.84 -19.06
CA LYS A 31 -4.06 -2.11 -20.26
C LYS A 31 -5.33 -2.93 -19.99
N TYR A 32 -5.33 -3.73 -18.93
CA TYR A 32 -6.40 -4.70 -18.64
C TYR A 32 -7.50 -4.14 -17.72
N TRP A 33 -7.29 -2.97 -17.11
CA TRP A 33 -8.29 -2.37 -16.23
C TRP A 33 -9.48 -1.85 -17.01
N LYS A 34 -10.67 -2.14 -16.51
CA LYS A 34 -11.96 -1.74 -17.10
C LYS A 34 -12.88 -1.01 -16.12
N GLY A 35 -12.41 -0.77 -14.89
CA GLY A 35 -13.16 -0.08 -13.86
C GLY A 35 -13.04 1.45 -13.95
N GLN A 36 -13.45 2.14 -12.89
CA GLN A 36 -13.37 3.59 -12.80
C GLN A 36 -11.91 4.06 -12.82
N THR A 37 -11.69 5.28 -13.30
CA THR A 37 -10.35 5.85 -13.51
C THR A 37 -10.28 7.28 -12.99
N TYR A 38 -9.10 7.68 -12.53
CA TYR A 38 -8.75 9.05 -12.17
C TYR A 38 -7.47 9.44 -12.91
N TYR A 39 -7.46 10.61 -13.54
CA TYR A 39 -6.35 11.12 -14.33
C TYR A 39 -5.81 12.39 -13.69
N TYR A 40 -4.49 12.43 -13.46
CA TYR A 40 -3.77 13.64 -13.09
C TYR A 40 -2.30 13.50 -13.48
N LYS A 41 -1.54 14.60 -13.48
CA LYS A 41 -0.11 14.57 -13.81
C LYS A 41 0.71 14.03 -12.64
N ASP A 42 1.41 12.91 -12.87
CA ASP A 42 2.32 12.29 -11.89
C ASP A 42 3.74 12.13 -12.48
N ASP A 43 3.97 11.08 -13.26
CA ASP A 43 5.29 10.71 -13.78
C ASP A 43 5.31 10.27 -15.26
N ASP A 44 4.15 9.94 -15.85
CA ASP A 44 4.06 9.50 -17.25
C ASP A 44 4.46 10.64 -18.21
N ARG A 45 5.25 10.32 -19.25
CA ARG A 45 5.74 11.27 -20.25
C ARG A 45 5.40 10.83 -21.67
N ASP A 46 5.18 11.79 -22.56
CA ASP A 46 5.07 11.54 -23.99
C ASP A 46 6.44 11.18 -24.61
N ASN A 47 6.44 10.84 -25.91
CA ASN A 47 7.66 10.52 -26.66
C ASN A 47 8.66 11.68 -26.76
N SER A 48 8.23 12.91 -26.46
CA SER A 48 9.06 14.11 -26.43
C SER A 48 9.56 14.43 -25.01
N GLY A 49 9.21 13.62 -24.01
CA GLY A 49 9.60 13.80 -22.62
C GLY A 49 8.73 14.78 -21.84
N ASN A 50 7.62 15.28 -22.40
CA ASN A 50 6.72 16.16 -21.67
C ASN A 50 5.83 15.36 -20.73
N LEU A 51 5.57 15.91 -19.54
CA LEU A 51 4.68 15.29 -18.55
C LEU A 51 3.23 15.27 -19.07
N ILE A 52 2.63 14.09 -19.08
CA ILE A 52 1.24 13.84 -19.45
C ILE A 52 0.45 13.33 -18.25
N GLU A 53 -0.87 13.28 -18.37
CA GLU A 53 -1.71 12.68 -17.33
C GLU A 53 -1.43 11.18 -17.23
N SER A 54 -1.22 10.73 -16.00
CA SER A 54 -1.10 9.34 -15.63
C SER A 54 -2.48 8.78 -15.29
N CYS A 55 -2.76 7.55 -15.74
CA CYS A 55 -4.03 6.87 -15.44
C CYS A 55 -3.91 6.04 -14.17
N PHE A 56 -4.73 6.37 -13.17
CA PHE A 56 -4.89 5.61 -11.95
C PHE A 56 -6.27 4.97 -11.86
N ARG A 57 -6.33 3.81 -11.22
CA ARG A 57 -7.60 3.18 -10.86
C ARG A 57 -8.32 4.08 -9.86
N SER A 58 -9.63 4.16 -9.99
CA SER A 58 -10.51 4.76 -9.01
C SER A 58 -11.48 3.70 -8.50
N TYR A 59 -11.91 3.84 -7.25
CA TYR A 59 -12.75 2.86 -6.59
C TYR A 59 -13.95 3.51 -5.92
N GLU A 60 -15.02 2.73 -5.76
CA GLU A 60 -16.23 3.18 -5.07
C GLU A 60 -15.97 3.41 -3.58
N THR A 61 -15.20 2.52 -2.95
CA THR A 61 -14.81 2.63 -1.55
C THR A 61 -13.30 2.46 -1.35
N VAL A 62 -12.79 2.96 -0.22
CA VAL A 62 -11.39 2.74 0.18
C VAL A 62 -11.08 1.25 0.27
N ILE A 63 -12.01 0.43 0.77
CA ILE A 63 -11.83 -1.02 0.93
C ILE A 63 -11.57 -1.73 -0.40
N ASP A 64 -12.22 -1.29 -1.48
CA ASP A 64 -12.00 -1.88 -2.81
C ASP A 64 -10.54 -1.75 -3.26
N SER A 65 -9.87 -0.65 -2.90
CA SER A 65 -8.43 -0.48 -3.18
C SER A 65 -7.54 -1.44 -2.39
N TYR A 66 -7.94 -1.82 -1.17
CA TYR A 66 -7.22 -2.80 -0.35
C TYR A 66 -7.43 -4.21 -0.87
N ILE A 67 -8.63 -4.52 -1.37
CA ILE A 67 -8.92 -5.80 -2.03
C ILE A 67 -8.08 -5.91 -3.31
N ASP A 68 -8.07 -4.89 -4.15
CA ASP A 68 -7.29 -4.89 -5.40
C ASP A 68 -5.78 -5.00 -5.14
N HIS A 69 -5.26 -4.29 -4.12
CA HIS A 69 -3.88 -4.42 -3.68
C HIS A 69 -3.55 -5.85 -3.19
N SER A 70 -4.45 -6.44 -2.41
CA SER A 70 -4.26 -7.81 -1.89
C SER A 70 -4.27 -8.84 -3.02
N ASN A 71 -5.19 -8.70 -3.99
CA ASN A 71 -5.24 -9.54 -5.19
C ASN A 71 -3.97 -9.38 -6.04
N PHE A 72 -3.46 -8.16 -6.20
CA PHE A 72 -2.21 -7.93 -6.90
C PHE A 72 -1.04 -8.71 -6.26
N LEU A 73 -0.95 -8.72 -4.93
CA LEU A 73 0.08 -9.51 -4.24
C LEU A 73 -0.15 -11.02 -4.39
N SER A 74 -1.38 -11.51 -4.26
CA SER A 74 -1.67 -12.95 -4.34
C SER A 74 -1.50 -13.52 -5.75
N ASP A 75 -1.90 -12.77 -6.77
CA ASP A 75 -2.01 -13.26 -8.13
C ASP A 75 -0.70 -13.11 -8.91
N THR A 76 0.23 -12.30 -8.42
CA THR A 76 1.53 -12.08 -9.07
C THR A 76 2.54 -13.13 -8.60
N GLN A 77 2.94 -14.01 -9.52
CA GLN A 77 3.79 -15.18 -9.24
C GLN A 77 5.05 -14.87 -8.39
N HIS A 78 5.76 -13.77 -8.66
CA HIS A 78 6.99 -13.45 -7.92
C HIS A 78 6.76 -13.00 -6.47
N TYR A 79 5.54 -12.65 -6.09
CA TYR A 79 5.16 -12.40 -4.70
C TYR A 79 4.69 -13.66 -3.97
N GLY A 80 4.48 -14.78 -4.67
CA GLY A 80 3.89 -16.00 -4.09
C GLY A 80 4.62 -16.50 -2.84
N PHE A 81 5.95 -16.43 -2.80
CA PHE A 81 6.74 -16.88 -1.63
C PHE A 81 6.49 -16.04 -0.37
N LEU A 82 5.92 -14.83 -0.49
CA LEU A 82 5.59 -14.01 0.68
C LEU A 82 4.51 -14.67 1.54
N PHE A 83 3.62 -15.45 0.93
CA PHE A 83 2.53 -16.13 1.62
C PHE A 83 2.98 -17.36 2.41
N ASP A 84 4.23 -17.81 2.22
CA ASP A 84 4.87 -18.81 3.08
C ASP A 84 5.40 -18.20 4.39
N ILE A 85 5.49 -16.86 4.46
CA ILE A 85 5.94 -16.14 5.65
C ILE A 85 4.77 -16.06 6.65
N PRO A 86 4.98 -16.42 7.93
CA PRO A 86 3.94 -16.28 8.94
C PRO A 86 3.37 -14.86 8.97
N VAL A 87 2.04 -14.74 9.00
CA VAL A 87 1.33 -13.44 8.91
C VAL A 87 1.76 -12.42 9.96
N LYS A 88 2.25 -12.91 11.10
CA LYS A 88 2.70 -12.13 12.26
C LYS A 88 4.13 -11.60 12.15
N GLU A 89 4.91 -12.07 11.16
CA GLU A 89 6.30 -11.69 10.97
C GLU A 89 6.46 -10.52 10.00
N TYR A 90 6.04 -9.32 10.44
CA TYR A 90 6.05 -8.15 9.58
C TYR A 90 7.45 -7.74 9.07
N ASN A 91 8.52 -8.04 9.82
CA ASN A 91 9.91 -7.82 9.39
C ASN A 91 10.26 -8.69 8.17
N SER A 92 9.91 -9.98 8.23
CA SER A 92 10.08 -10.94 7.13
C SER A 92 9.24 -10.54 5.92
N TRP A 93 8.00 -10.08 6.13
CA TRP A 93 7.15 -9.54 5.06
C TRP A 93 7.73 -8.29 4.39
N ALA A 94 8.20 -7.30 5.17
CA ALA A 94 8.75 -6.06 4.63
C ALA A 94 10.03 -6.31 3.81
N THR A 95 10.93 -7.14 4.34
CA THR A 95 12.16 -7.55 3.63
C THR A 95 11.85 -8.39 2.40
N GLY A 96 10.87 -9.29 2.49
CA GLY A 96 10.37 -10.09 1.38
C GLY A 96 9.82 -9.22 0.24
N LEU A 97 8.96 -8.24 0.55
CA LEU A 97 8.41 -7.30 -0.44
C LEU A 97 9.51 -6.56 -1.18
N LYS A 98 10.54 -6.09 -0.47
CA LYS A 98 11.70 -5.43 -1.08
C LYS A 98 12.46 -6.39 -2.00
N LYS A 99 12.72 -7.61 -1.52
CA LYS A 99 13.41 -8.66 -2.30
C LYS A 99 12.64 -9.05 -3.56
N ALA A 100 11.31 -9.07 -3.49
CA ALA A 100 10.41 -9.35 -4.61
C ALA A 100 10.26 -8.16 -5.58
N GLY A 101 10.93 -7.03 -5.34
CA GLY A 101 10.92 -5.88 -6.23
C GLY A 101 9.67 -5.01 -6.14
N TYR A 102 8.95 -5.01 -5.01
CA TYR A 102 7.79 -4.13 -4.82
C TYR A 102 8.12 -2.65 -4.99
N ALA A 103 9.29 -2.21 -4.48
CA ALA A 103 9.76 -0.83 -4.62
C ALA A 103 11.25 -0.79 -5.00
N THR A 104 11.64 0.21 -5.78
CA THR A 104 13.04 0.47 -6.16
C THR A 104 13.83 1.07 -5.00
N ASP A 105 13.18 1.83 -4.11
CA ASP A 105 13.79 2.45 -2.94
C ASP A 105 14.53 1.43 -2.06
N PRO A 106 15.86 1.57 -1.86
CA PRO A 106 16.64 0.64 -1.04
C PRO A 106 16.17 0.56 0.42
N LEU A 107 15.54 1.62 0.95
CA LEU A 107 15.08 1.70 2.33
C LEU A 107 13.61 1.32 2.52
N TYR A 108 12.95 0.78 1.49
CA TYR A 108 11.50 0.48 1.54
C TYR A 108 11.11 -0.41 2.72
N ALA A 109 11.83 -1.51 2.93
CA ALA A 109 11.56 -2.43 4.03
C ALA A 109 11.66 -1.73 5.40
N GLU A 110 12.73 -0.94 5.61
CA GLU A 110 12.95 -0.19 6.85
C GLU A 110 11.86 0.86 7.07
N LYS A 111 11.41 1.54 6.02
CA LYS A 111 10.31 2.52 6.09
C LYS A 111 9.02 1.85 6.57
N LEU A 112 8.66 0.69 6.03
CA LEU A 112 7.47 -0.06 6.46
C LEU A 112 7.59 -0.51 7.91
N ILE A 113 8.74 -1.06 8.30
CA ILE A 113 9.00 -1.50 9.68
C ILE A 113 8.85 -0.32 10.65
N ARG A 114 9.46 0.84 10.35
CA ARG A 114 9.33 2.04 11.17
C ARG A 114 7.88 2.53 11.29
N ILE A 115 7.08 2.44 10.23
CA ILE A 115 5.66 2.79 10.29
C ILE A 115 4.90 1.82 11.20
N ILE A 116 5.16 0.52 11.08
CA ILE A 116 4.51 -0.51 11.91
C ILE A 116 4.81 -0.27 13.39
N GLU A 117 6.08 -0.02 13.72
CA GLU A 117 6.53 0.22 15.09
C GLU A 117 6.02 1.55 15.63
N LYS A 118 6.08 2.62 14.84
CA LYS A 118 5.61 3.95 15.26
C LYS A 118 4.13 3.98 15.64
N TYR A 119 3.30 3.20 14.97
CA TYR A 119 1.85 3.20 15.16
C TYR A 119 1.34 1.91 15.81
N ASP A 120 2.22 1.07 16.35
CA ASP A 120 1.90 -0.22 16.95
C ASP A 120 0.98 -1.10 16.08
N LEU A 121 1.15 -1.03 14.75
CA LEU A 121 0.25 -1.70 13.79
C LEU A 121 0.29 -3.21 13.91
N ALA A 122 1.38 -3.77 14.45
CA ALA A 122 1.47 -5.19 14.73
C ALA A 122 0.32 -5.67 15.62
N LEU A 123 -0.20 -4.83 16.53
CA LEU A 123 -1.32 -5.18 17.40
C LEU A 123 -2.58 -5.60 16.64
N LEU A 124 -2.77 -5.10 15.40
CA LEU A 124 -3.86 -5.50 14.50
C LEU A 124 -3.86 -7.01 14.21
N ASP A 125 -2.68 -7.65 14.24
CA ASP A 125 -2.51 -9.07 13.91
C ASP A 125 -2.60 -10.00 15.14
N TYR A 126 -2.58 -9.43 16.36
CA TYR A 126 -2.53 -10.21 17.62
C TYR A 126 -3.78 -10.11 18.48
N HIS A 127 -4.59 -9.07 18.34
CA HIS A 127 -5.71 -8.81 19.25
C HIS A 127 -7.09 -8.88 18.58
N PRO A 128 -8.11 -9.42 19.28
CA PRO A 128 -9.48 -9.41 18.80
C PRO A 128 -10.12 -8.01 18.80
N ASP A 129 -9.67 -7.11 19.67
CA ASP A 129 -9.97 -5.67 19.62
C ASP A 129 -8.66 -4.84 19.61
N PRO A 130 -8.02 -4.74 18.44
CA PRO A 130 -6.72 -4.08 18.35
C PRO A 130 -6.85 -2.55 18.33
N LEU A 131 -8.01 -2.01 17.92
CA LEU A 131 -8.23 -0.57 17.84
C LEU A 131 -8.28 0.08 19.22
N GLN A 132 -8.91 -0.57 20.20
CA GLN A 132 -8.91 -0.09 21.57
C GLN A 132 -7.48 -0.05 22.15
N LYS A 133 -6.67 -1.07 21.84
CA LYS A 133 -5.27 -1.14 22.30
C LYS A 133 -4.40 -0.04 21.69
N ILE A 134 -4.47 0.17 20.37
CA ILE A 134 -3.70 1.20 19.68
C ILE A 134 -4.05 2.61 20.20
N LYS A 135 -5.33 2.90 20.45
CA LYS A 135 -5.77 4.18 21.03
C LYS A 135 -5.18 4.42 22.42
N ASN A 136 -5.10 3.39 23.25
CA ASN A 136 -4.52 3.51 24.58
C ASN A 136 -2.99 3.64 24.55
N SER A 137 -2.30 3.03 23.59
CA SER A 137 -0.86 3.20 23.42
C SER A 137 -0.50 4.61 22.96
N THR A 138 -1.24 5.16 22.00
CA THR A 138 -1.01 6.51 21.46
C THR A 138 -1.41 7.64 22.39
N ALA A 139 -2.31 7.40 23.34
CA ALA A 139 -2.68 8.39 24.37
C ALA A 139 -1.64 8.52 25.50
N ASN A 140 -0.69 7.58 25.61
CA ASN A 140 0.31 7.52 26.68
C ASN A 140 1.73 7.94 26.24
N ASN A 141 1.89 8.41 25.00
CA ASN A 141 3.13 8.95 24.42
C ASN A 141 2.92 10.40 24.00
#